data_AF-A0A0K9Q5C6-F1
#
_entry.id   AF-A0A0K9Q5C6-F1
#
_cell.length_a   1.000
_cell.length_b   1.000
_cell.length_c   1.000
_cell.angle_alpha   90.00
_cell.angle_beta   90.00
_cell.angle_gamma   90.00
#
_symmetry.space_group_name_H-M   'P 1'
#
loop_
_entity.id
_entity.type
_entity.pdbx_description
1 polymer ?
#
loop_
_entity_poly.entity_id
_entity_poly.type
_entity_poly.pdbx_seq_one_letter_code
_entity_poly.pdbx_strand_id
1 'polypeptide(L)' 'MHAFTYERSARQNGFPCKDPTKVTMDDFVFVDNILRRRAPTTPIGSNVTGVTVENFPALNTRRIIGVHRL' A
#
# COMPACT_ATOMS: atom_id res chain seq x y z
N MET A 1 -35.17 1.51 -8.68
CA MET A 1 -34.33 2.72 -8.73
C MET A 1 -33.76 2.95 -7.33
N HIS A 2 -32.55 2.46 -7.06
CA HIS A 2 -31.74 2.91 -5.92
C HIS A 2 -30.41 3.37 -6.51
N ALA A 3 -30.20 4.69 -6.46
CA ALA A 3 -29.01 5.34 -6.93
C ALA A 3 -27.86 5.05 -5.95
N PHE A 4 -27.03 4.05 -6.27
CA PHE A 4 -25.62 4.12 -5.93
C PHE A 4 -24.91 4.72 -7.13
N THR A 5 -25.08 6.03 -7.32
CA THR A 5 -24.09 6.79 -8.05
C THR A 5 -22.81 6.66 -7.23
N TYR A 6 -21.90 5.78 -7.66
CA TYR A 6 -20.48 5.98 -7.42
C TYR A 6 -20.22 7.40 -7.91
N GLU A 7 -20.19 8.37 -6.97
CA GLU A 7 -19.84 9.74 -7.31
C GLU A 7 -18.50 9.62 -7.99
N ARG A 8 -18.54 9.96 -9.27
CA ARG A 8 -17.45 9.98 -10.23
C ARG A 8 -16.14 10.16 -9.47
N SER A 9 -15.43 9.06 -9.17
CA SER A 9 -14.10 9.16 -8.59
C SER A 9 -13.30 9.92 -9.63
N ALA A 10 -13.14 11.23 -9.41
CA ALA A 10 -12.28 12.04 -10.23
C ALA A 10 -10.98 11.25 -10.33
N ARG A 11 -10.47 11.06 -11.55
CA ARG A 11 -9.22 10.34 -11.76
C ARG A 11 -8.11 11.23 -11.22
N GLN A 12 -7.92 11.16 -9.91
CA GLN A 12 -6.92 11.89 -9.15
C GLN A 12 -5.60 11.13 -9.33
N ASN A 13 -4.48 11.86 -9.37
CA ASN A 13 -3.19 11.21 -9.35
C ASN A 13 -2.97 10.58 -7.96
N GLY A 14 -2.91 9.25 -7.89
CA GLY A 14 -2.80 8.49 -6.63
C GLY A 14 -4.09 7.76 -6.24
N PHE A 15 -4.26 7.50 -4.94
CA PHE A 15 -5.45 6.81 -4.41
C PHE A 15 -6.33 7.77 -3.61
N PRO A 16 -7.65 7.56 -3.56
CA PRO A 16 -8.52 8.30 -2.65
C PRO A 16 -8.04 8.17 -1.20
N CYS A 17 -8.03 9.28 -0.47
CA CYS A 17 -7.65 9.29 0.94
C CYS A 17 -8.76 8.71 1.81
N LYS A 18 -8.38 7.95 2.85
CA LYS A 18 -9.27 7.52 3.93
C LYS A 18 -9.73 8.73 4.74
N ASP A 19 -10.93 8.67 5.30
CA ASP A 19 -11.44 9.64 6.27
C ASP A 19 -10.48 9.72 7.48
N PRO A 20 -9.96 10.92 7.84
CA PRO A 20 -8.98 11.07 8.91
C PRO A 20 -9.48 10.58 10.28
N THR A 21 -10.79 10.55 10.50
CA THR A 21 -11.39 10.05 11.76
C THR A 21 -11.44 8.53 11.84
N LYS A 22 -11.24 7.85 10.71
CA LYS A 22 -11.26 6.38 10.58
C LYS A 22 -9.87 5.78 10.41
N VAL A 23 -8.83 6.61 10.45
CA VAL A 23 -7.45 6.16 10.37
C VAL A 23 -7.05 5.51 11.70
N THR A 24 -6.35 4.39 11.60
CA THR A 24 -5.90 3.55 12.71
C THR A 24 -4.39 3.37 12.65
N MET A 25 -3.79 2.84 13.73
CA MET A 25 -2.34 2.59 13.77
C MET A 25 -1.89 1.59 12.69
N ASP A 26 -2.75 0.65 12.32
CA ASP A 26 -2.48 -0.35 11.29
C ASP A 26 -2.31 0.27 9.89
N ASP A 27 -2.85 1.48 9.66
CA ASP A 27 -2.64 2.20 8.40
C ASP A 27 -1.20 2.75 8.28
N PHE A 28 -0.45 2.83 9.39
CA PHE A 28 0.90 3.42 9.49
C PHE A 28 2.02 2.45 9.91
N VAL A 29 1.67 1.25 10.37
CA VAL A 29 2.63 0.26 10.87
C VAL A 29 2.64 -0.95 9.96
N PHE A 30 3.74 -1.16 9.23
CA PHE A 30 3.91 -2.29 8.32
C PHE A 30 5.12 -3.11 8.77
N VAL A 31 4.90 -4.22 9.47
CA VAL A 31 5.98 -4.94 10.18
C VAL A 31 6.05 -6.41 9.73
N ASP A 32 4.91 -7.09 9.74
CA ASP A 32 4.84 -8.55 9.54
C ASP A 32 5.33 -9.02 8.17
N ASN A 33 5.14 -8.19 7.13
CA ASN A 33 5.49 -8.56 5.76
C ASN A 33 6.95 -8.28 5.39
N ILE A 34 7.57 -7.26 6.01
CA ILE A 34 8.93 -6.81 5.65
C ILE A 34 10.02 -7.46 6.50
N LEU A 35 9.74 -7.72 7.79
CA LEU A 35 10.74 -8.33 8.67
C LEU A 35 10.94 -9.83 8.41
N ARG A 36 10.01 -10.46 7.70
CA ARG A 36 10.10 -11.89 7.41
C ARG A 36 11.04 -12.17 6.23
N ARG A 37 12.17 -12.81 6.54
CA ARG A 37 13.09 -13.33 5.51
C ARG A 37 12.39 -14.39 4.65
N ARG A 38 12.57 -14.31 3.32
CA ARG A 38 12.08 -15.28 2.34
C ARG A 38 13.24 -15.79 1.48
N ALA A 39 13.15 -17.05 1.05
CA ALA A 39 14.13 -17.62 0.13
C ALA A 39 14.06 -16.91 -1.24
N PRO A 40 15.18 -16.76 -1.96
CA PRO A 40 15.19 -16.29 -3.35
C PRO A 40 14.22 -17.08 -4.24
N THR A 41 13.47 -16.40 -5.09
CA THR A 41 12.49 -17.04 -6.00
C THR A 41 12.79 -16.74 -7.47
N THR A 42 13.72 -15.83 -7.76
CA THR A 42 14.08 -15.44 -9.12
C THR A 42 15.44 -16.01 -9.54
N PRO A 43 15.71 -16.22 -10.84
CA PRO A 43 17.00 -16.71 -11.34
C PRO A 43 18.20 -15.84 -10.95
N ILE A 44 17.97 -14.55 -10.68
CA ILE A 44 18.99 -13.58 -10.22
C ILE A 44 19.19 -13.61 -8.70
N GLY A 45 18.63 -14.60 -8.00
CA GLY A 45 18.85 -14.80 -6.57
C GLY A 45 18.14 -13.78 -5.67
N SER A 46 17.08 -13.13 -6.15
CA SER A 46 16.32 -12.12 -5.38
C SER A 46 14.91 -12.60 -5.04
N ASN A 47 14.37 -12.11 -3.92
CA ASN A 47 12.95 -12.17 -3.59
C ASN A 47 12.52 -10.81 -3.03
N VAL A 48 11.68 -10.11 -3.78
CA VAL A 48 11.26 -8.74 -3.48
C VAL A 48 9.86 -8.75 -2.89
N THR A 49 9.72 -8.20 -1.69
CA THR A 49 8.40 -7.91 -1.11
C THR A 49 8.05 -6.46 -1.44
N GLY A 50 7.11 -6.26 -2.37
CA GLY A 50 6.65 -4.93 -2.75
C GLY A 50 5.80 -4.29 -1.67
N VAL A 51 6.11 -3.05 -1.30
CA VAL A 51 5.29 -2.22 -0.40
C VAL A 51 4.69 -1.09 -1.23
N THR A 52 3.37 -1.10 -1.40
CA THR A 52 2.60 -0.19 -2.25
C THR A 52 1.46 0.43 -1.44
N VAL A 53 0.79 1.45 -1.98
CA VAL A 53 -0.37 2.08 -1.32
C VAL A 53 -1.50 1.08 -1.03
N GLU A 54 -1.59 -0.01 -1.78
CA GLU A 54 -2.60 -1.05 -1.61
C GLU A 54 -2.39 -1.88 -0.34
N ASN A 55 -1.13 -2.12 0.04
CA ASN A 55 -0.79 -2.91 1.23
C ASN A 55 -0.22 -2.07 2.39
N PHE A 56 0.13 -0.81 2.13
CA PHE A 56 0.54 0.17 3.12
C PHE A 56 -0.03 1.56 2.79
N PRO A 57 -1.28 1.85 3.23
CA PRO A 57 -2.01 3.06 2.86
C PRO A 57 -1.31 4.37 3.21
N ALA A 58 -0.44 4.38 4.23
CA ALA A 58 0.38 5.54 4.59
C ALA A 58 1.34 6.04 3.48
N LEU A 59 1.60 5.22 2.46
CA LEU A 59 2.37 5.64 1.29
C LEU A 59 1.59 6.59 0.37
N ASN A 60 0.26 6.70 0.53
CA ASN A 60 -0.53 7.62 -0.29
C ASN A 60 -0.09 9.08 -0.04
N THR A 61 0.08 9.86 -1.10
CA THR A 61 0.51 11.28 -1.08
C THR A 61 1.95 11.53 -0.58
N ARG A 62 2.55 10.62 0.20
CA ARG A 62 3.97 10.66 0.57
C ARG A 62 4.79 10.04 -0.57
N ARG A 63 5.70 10.78 -1.20
CA ARG A 63 6.62 10.26 -2.25
C ARG A 63 7.70 9.32 -1.70
N ILE A 64 7.36 8.46 -0.75
CA ILE A 64 8.27 7.51 -0.12
C ILE A 64 7.88 6.13 -0.62
N ILE A 65 8.80 5.45 -1.30
CA ILE A 65 8.62 4.07 -1.77
C ILE A 65 9.65 3.22 -1.02
N GLY A 66 9.18 2.20 -0.30
CA GLY A 66 10.04 1.26 0.41
C GLY A 66 10.19 -0.04 -0.38
N VAL A 67 11.43 -0.49 -0.57
CA VAL A 67 11.73 -1.82 -1.10
C VAL A 67 12.64 -2.54 -0.11
N HIS A 68 12.28 -3.76 0.26
CA HIS A 68 13.11 -4.60 1.11
C HIS A 68 13.73 -5.69 0.25
N ARG A 69 15.06 -5.68 0.18
CA ARG A 69 15.87 -6.68 -0.51
C ARG A 69 16.50 -7.62 0.52
N LEU A 70 16.47 -8.91 0.22
CA LEU A 70 17.21 -9.95 0.94
C LEU A 70 18.30 -10.48 0.02
#